data_AF-A0A433KX69-F1
#
_entry.id   AF-A0A433KX69-F1
#
_cell.length_a   1.000
_cell.length_b   1.000
_cell.length_c   1.000
_cell.angle_alpha   90.00
_cell.angle_beta   90.00
_cell.angle_gamma   90.00
#
_symmetry.space_group_name_H-M   'P 1'
#
loop_
_entity.id
_entity.type
_entity.pdbx_description
1 polymer ?
#
loop_
_entity_poly.entity_id
_entity_poly.type
_entity_poly.pdbx_seq_one_letter_code
_entity_poly.pdbx_strand_id
1 'polypeptide(L)'
;MKQTALFWAFFRVGIFGFGGGPSMIPLVHAEAVTRYKWLTDEEFADILAIGNTLPGPIATKMPGYIGYRVGGILGCALSIIAVSLPMVIAMIVMLGVFSRYQDVAWIRGMGQAVVPVVMVMMGQLAWDFFDKSQKAMGWLVSSLMAIVAGVLIYWLGIHPGFIIGAILLAALLRPSKMKKAERSA
;
A
#
# COMPACT_ATOMS: atom_id res chain seq x y z
N MET A 1 4.45 15.69 -26.47
CA MET A 1 5.16 14.40 -26.64
C MET A 1 5.48 13.70 -25.33
N LYS A 2 6.13 14.37 -24.35
CA LYS A 2 6.46 13.74 -23.06
C LYS A 2 5.24 13.30 -22.24
N GLN A 3 4.20 14.13 -22.20
CA GLN A 3 2.98 13.85 -21.42
C GLN A 3 2.17 12.66 -21.96
N THR A 4 2.05 12.53 -23.27
CA THR A 4 1.36 11.39 -23.91
C THR A 4 2.11 10.08 -23.69
N ALA A 5 3.45 10.13 -23.73
CA ALA A 5 4.28 8.98 -23.42
C ALA A 5 4.13 8.55 -21.95
N LEU A 6 4.13 9.49 -21.00
CA LEU A 6 3.87 9.22 -19.58
C LEU A 6 2.49 8.57 -19.37
N PHE A 7 1.45 9.13 -19.99
CA PHE A 7 0.11 8.57 -19.90
C PHE A 7 0.08 7.10 -20.37
N TRP A 8 0.59 6.82 -21.58
CA TRP A 8 0.56 5.45 -22.11
C TRP A 8 1.47 4.47 -21.37
N ALA A 9 2.62 4.92 -20.87
CA ALA A 9 3.49 4.12 -20.02
C ALA A 9 2.74 3.63 -18.78
N PHE A 10 2.20 4.58 -18.01
CA PHE A 10 1.58 4.26 -16.73
C PHE A 10 0.17 3.69 -16.86
N PHE A 11 -0.52 3.96 -17.97
CA PHE A 11 -1.78 3.30 -18.30
C PHE A 11 -1.58 1.80 -18.54
N ARG A 12 -0.52 1.40 -19.27
CA ARG A 12 -0.16 -0.02 -19.42
C ARG A 12 0.22 -0.66 -18.08
N VAL A 13 1.02 0.04 -17.28
CA VAL A 13 1.34 -0.41 -15.92
C VAL A 13 0.06 -0.59 -15.10
N GLY A 14 -0.92 0.31 -15.22
CA GLY A 14 -2.21 0.21 -14.53
C GLY A 14 -3.07 -0.96 -15.00
N ILE A 15 -2.99 -1.33 -16.30
CA ILE A 15 -3.70 -2.48 -16.86
C ILE A 15 -3.02 -3.80 -16.50
N PHE A 16 -1.70 -3.88 -16.49
CA PHE A 16 -0.98 -5.16 -16.30
C PHE A 16 -0.41 -5.35 -14.90
N GLY A 17 -0.45 -4.30 -14.07
CA GLY A 17 0.12 -4.24 -12.72
C GLY A 17 -0.71 -4.91 -11.63
N PHE A 18 -1.39 -6.00 -11.95
CA PHE A 18 -2.13 -6.77 -10.96
C PHE A 18 -1.17 -7.55 -10.05
N GLY A 19 -1.49 -7.66 -8.76
CA GLY A 19 -0.66 -8.35 -7.76
C GLY A 19 0.09 -7.43 -6.79
N GLY A 20 -0.16 -6.12 -6.85
CA GLY A 20 0.34 -5.15 -5.88
C GLY A 20 1.75 -4.64 -6.20
N GLY A 21 2.41 -4.05 -5.20
CA GLY A 21 3.69 -3.35 -5.36
C GLY A 21 4.78 -4.17 -6.07
N PRO A 22 5.10 -5.39 -5.63
CA PRO A 22 6.15 -6.22 -6.22
C PRO A 22 5.93 -6.51 -7.71
N SER A 23 4.68 -6.72 -8.14
CA SER A 23 4.35 -6.99 -9.54
C SER A 23 4.44 -5.73 -10.42
N MET A 24 4.17 -4.55 -9.84
CA MET A 24 4.21 -3.29 -10.58
C MET A 24 5.62 -2.76 -10.80
N ILE A 25 6.55 -3.01 -9.87
CA ILE A 25 7.95 -2.54 -9.96
C ILE A 25 8.62 -2.91 -11.30
N PRO A 26 8.64 -4.18 -11.75
CA PRO A 26 9.28 -4.54 -13.01
C PRO A 26 8.56 -3.94 -14.23
N LEU A 27 7.24 -3.73 -14.17
CA LEU A 27 6.50 -3.07 -15.25
C LEU A 27 6.86 -1.59 -15.37
N VAL A 28 6.98 -0.89 -14.22
CA VAL A 28 7.43 0.50 -14.21
C VAL A 28 8.88 0.60 -14.71
N HIS A 29 9.75 -0.32 -14.30
CA HIS A 29 11.13 -0.39 -14.79
C HIS A 29 11.19 -0.57 -16.30
N ALA A 30 10.46 -1.55 -16.84
CA ALA A 30 10.40 -1.81 -18.28
C ALA A 30 9.93 -0.58 -19.08
N GLU A 31 8.98 0.18 -18.56
CA GLU A 31 8.50 1.41 -19.21
C GLU A 31 9.50 2.57 -19.05
N ALA A 32 9.94 2.86 -17.83
CA ALA A 32 10.73 4.07 -17.52
C ALA A 32 12.22 3.94 -17.88
N VAL A 33 12.82 2.75 -17.73
CA VAL A 33 14.24 2.48 -17.98
C VAL A 33 14.43 1.89 -19.38
N THR A 34 13.74 0.79 -19.70
CA THR A 34 13.99 0.08 -20.96
C THR A 34 13.37 0.76 -22.18
N ARG A 35 12.06 1.05 -22.12
CA ARG A 35 11.29 1.53 -23.28
C ARG A 35 11.49 3.01 -23.56
N TYR A 36 11.21 3.85 -22.57
CA TYR A 36 11.27 5.31 -22.74
C TYR A 36 12.60 5.93 -22.32
N LYS A 37 13.47 5.17 -21.63
CA LYS A 37 14.83 5.58 -21.23
C LYS A 37 14.86 6.94 -20.52
N TRP A 38 13.88 7.19 -19.65
CA TRP A 38 13.82 8.39 -18.82
C TRP A 38 14.73 8.32 -17.60
N LEU A 39 15.07 7.10 -17.18
CA LEU A 39 15.86 6.79 -15.99
C LEU A 39 16.94 5.79 -16.33
N THR A 40 18.06 5.83 -15.61
CA THR A 40 19.00 4.70 -15.53
C THR A 40 18.54 3.68 -14.48
N ASP A 41 19.19 2.52 -14.45
CA ASP A 41 18.94 1.50 -13.42
C ASP A 41 19.24 2.03 -12.00
N GLU A 42 20.32 2.81 -11.84
CA GLU A 42 20.67 3.41 -10.56
C GLU A 42 19.60 4.42 -10.10
N GLU A 43 19.18 5.29 -11.01
CA GLU A 43 18.15 6.29 -10.71
C GLU A 43 16.80 5.64 -10.38
N PHE A 44 16.47 4.54 -11.05
CA PHE A 44 15.28 3.76 -10.72
C PHE A 44 15.38 3.12 -9.34
N ALA A 45 16.54 2.55 -8.98
CA ALA A 45 16.78 1.96 -7.67
C ALA A 45 16.66 3.00 -6.55
N ASP A 46 17.18 4.21 -6.75
CA ASP A 46 17.06 5.32 -5.81
C ASP A 46 15.59 5.73 -5.60
N ILE A 47 14.83 5.85 -6.70
CA ILE A 47 13.40 6.17 -6.64
C ILE A 47 12.63 5.07 -5.90
N LEU A 48 12.95 3.81 -6.14
CA LEU A 48 12.34 2.68 -5.45
C LEU A 48 12.66 2.70 -3.95
N ALA A 49 13.92 2.99 -3.57
CA ALA A 49 14.33 3.11 -2.18
C ALA A 49 13.55 4.22 -1.47
N ILE A 50 13.50 5.42 -2.07
CA ILE A 50 12.73 6.55 -1.55
C ILE A 50 11.24 6.19 -1.45
N GLY A 51 10.66 5.57 -2.48
CA GLY A 51 9.26 5.19 -2.50
C GLY A 51 8.84 4.21 -1.38
N ASN A 52 9.74 3.30 -1.01
CA ASN A 52 9.55 2.37 0.11
C ASN A 52 9.72 3.03 1.49
N THR A 53 10.52 4.09 1.59
CA THR A 53 10.68 4.83 2.86
C THR A 53 9.45 5.67 3.21
N LEU A 54 8.74 6.16 2.20
CA LEU A 54 7.54 6.98 2.40
C LEU A 54 6.34 6.08 2.81
N PRO A 55 5.38 6.58 3.59
CA PRO A 55 4.13 5.87 3.84
C PRO A 55 3.21 5.86 2.61
N GLY A 56 2.47 4.77 2.38
CA GLY A 56 1.49 4.65 1.30
C GLY A 56 1.84 3.66 0.17
N PRO A 57 0.97 3.50 -0.84
CA PRO A 57 1.15 2.50 -1.89
C PRO A 57 2.24 2.89 -2.88
N ILE A 58 3.18 1.96 -3.15
CA ILE A 58 4.25 2.17 -4.12
C ILE A 58 3.71 2.37 -5.56
N ALA A 59 2.54 1.78 -5.85
CA ALA A 59 1.82 1.84 -7.11
C ALA A 59 1.52 3.27 -7.59
N THR A 60 1.33 4.22 -6.70
CA THR A 60 1.05 5.63 -7.05
C THR A 60 2.27 6.52 -6.91
N LYS A 61 3.11 6.26 -5.90
CA LYS A 61 4.31 7.05 -5.62
C LYS A 61 5.34 7.01 -6.75
N MET A 62 5.67 5.81 -7.24
CA MET A 62 6.67 5.69 -8.30
C MET A 62 6.20 6.37 -9.60
N PRO A 63 5.00 6.06 -10.15
CA PRO A 63 4.48 6.80 -11.31
C PRO A 63 4.39 8.30 -11.09
N GLY A 64 3.93 8.75 -9.91
CA GLY A 64 3.84 10.17 -9.59
C GLY A 64 5.21 10.86 -9.60
N TYR A 65 6.21 10.28 -8.95
CA TYR A 65 7.55 10.86 -8.89
C TYR A 65 8.27 10.82 -10.24
N ILE A 66 8.20 9.70 -10.96
CA ILE A 66 8.78 9.58 -12.31
C ILE A 66 8.09 10.56 -13.26
N GLY A 67 6.76 10.66 -13.18
CA GLY A 67 5.97 11.65 -13.92
C GLY A 67 6.36 13.09 -13.60
N TYR A 68 6.60 13.39 -12.32
CA TYR A 68 7.11 14.69 -11.89
C TYR A 68 8.47 15.00 -12.51
N ARG A 69 9.40 14.04 -12.48
CA ARG A 69 10.75 14.22 -13.03
C ARG A 69 10.75 14.46 -14.55
N VAL A 70 9.89 13.77 -15.28
CA VAL A 70 9.86 13.82 -16.75
C VAL A 70 9.02 14.99 -17.29
N GLY A 71 7.92 15.32 -16.61
CA GLY A 71 6.88 16.22 -17.11
C GLY A 71 6.40 17.28 -16.11
N GLY A 72 7.10 17.46 -14.99
CA GLY A 72 6.73 18.40 -13.93
C GLY A 72 5.43 18.04 -13.24
N ILE A 73 4.76 19.03 -12.64
CA ILE A 73 3.50 18.85 -11.90
C ILE A 73 2.42 18.18 -12.77
N LEU A 74 2.32 18.57 -14.04
CA LEU A 74 1.40 17.95 -14.99
C LEU A 74 1.73 16.48 -15.25
N GLY A 75 3.01 16.14 -15.39
CA GLY A 75 3.45 14.76 -15.56
C GLY A 75 3.15 13.89 -14.34
N CYS A 76 3.29 14.45 -13.14
CA CYS A 76 2.91 13.79 -11.89
C CYS A 76 1.41 13.44 -11.88
N ALA A 77 0.56 14.44 -12.09
CA ALA A 77 -0.89 14.26 -12.09
C ALA A 77 -1.33 13.25 -13.16
N LEU A 78 -0.82 13.38 -14.39
CA LEU A 78 -1.15 12.47 -15.49
C LEU A 78 -0.70 11.04 -15.22
N SER A 79 0.47 10.83 -14.62
CA SER A 79 0.98 9.49 -14.32
C SER A 79 0.15 8.79 -13.24
N ILE A 80 -0.26 9.52 -12.20
CA ILE A 80 -1.14 9.01 -11.13
C ILE A 80 -2.53 8.68 -11.70
N ILE A 81 -3.09 9.56 -12.54
CA ILE A 81 -4.37 9.31 -13.19
C ILE A 81 -4.24 8.08 -14.10
N ALA A 82 -3.22 8.02 -14.95
CA ALA A 82 -3.04 6.94 -15.91
C ALA A 82 -2.93 5.57 -15.26
N VAL A 83 -2.17 5.45 -14.15
CA VAL A 83 -2.04 4.17 -13.44
C VAL A 83 -3.31 3.76 -12.70
N SER A 84 -4.11 4.72 -12.23
CA SER A 84 -5.31 4.44 -11.41
C SER A 84 -6.58 4.28 -12.25
N LEU A 85 -6.66 4.96 -13.39
CA LEU A 85 -7.82 5.00 -14.27
C LEU A 85 -8.33 3.63 -14.72
N PRO A 86 -7.50 2.68 -15.22
CA PRO A 86 -8.00 1.38 -15.67
C PRO A 86 -8.65 0.59 -14.53
N MET A 87 -8.09 0.65 -13.32
CA MET A 87 -8.67 0.00 -12.14
C MET A 87 -9.99 0.63 -11.72
N VAL A 88 -10.08 1.96 -11.73
CA VAL A 88 -11.32 2.68 -11.42
C VAL A 88 -12.42 2.32 -12.42
N ILE A 89 -12.11 2.31 -13.72
CA ILE A 89 -13.06 1.94 -14.77
C ILE A 89 -13.51 0.49 -14.59
N ALA A 90 -12.56 -0.44 -14.42
CA ALA A 90 -12.87 -1.85 -14.21
C ALA A 90 -13.76 -2.06 -12.98
N MET A 91 -13.48 -1.37 -11.88
CA MET A 91 -14.28 -1.42 -10.66
C MET A 91 -15.71 -0.90 -10.90
N ILE A 92 -15.87 0.26 -11.55
CA ILE A 92 -17.19 0.83 -11.85
C ILE A 92 -18.01 -0.11 -12.73
N VAL A 93 -17.41 -0.67 -13.78
CA VAL A 93 -18.07 -1.61 -14.68
C VAL A 93 -18.50 -2.87 -13.92
N MET A 94 -17.59 -3.46 -13.15
CA MET A 94 -17.86 -4.68 -12.39
C MET A 94 -18.95 -4.47 -11.33
N LEU A 95 -18.92 -3.32 -10.63
CA LEU A 95 -19.93 -2.96 -9.66
C LEU A 95 -21.29 -2.71 -10.31
N GLY A 96 -21.31 -2.06 -11.48
CA GLY A 96 -22.54 -1.86 -12.26
C GLY A 96 -23.18 -3.19 -12.68
N VAL A 97 -22.37 -4.15 -13.15
CA VAL A 97 -22.82 -5.50 -13.47
C VAL A 97 -23.33 -6.21 -12.21
N PHE A 98 -22.57 -6.20 -11.12
CA PHE A 98 -22.97 -6.81 -9.86
C PHE A 98 -24.29 -6.25 -9.35
N SER A 99 -24.44 -4.92 -9.32
CA SER A 99 -25.66 -4.25 -8.86
C SER A 99 -26.88 -4.57 -9.73
N ARG A 100 -26.69 -4.88 -11.01
CA ARG A 100 -27.79 -5.25 -11.92
C ARG A 100 -28.28 -6.68 -11.69
N TYR A 101 -27.39 -7.59 -11.29
CA TYR A 101 -27.69 -9.03 -11.16
C TYR A 101 -27.63 -9.55 -9.72
N GLN A 102 -27.52 -8.67 -8.73
CA GLN A 102 -27.42 -9.06 -7.31
C GLN A 102 -28.60 -9.87 -6.78
N ASP A 103 -29.78 -9.78 -7.41
CA ASP A 103 -30.98 -10.53 -7.01
C ASP A 103 -30.94 -11.99 -7.45
N VAL A 104 -30.04 -12.34 -8.37
CA VAL A 104 -29.89 -13.73 -8.82
C VAL A 104 -29.22 -14.54 -7.71
N ALA A 105 -29.87 -15.63 -7.31
CA ALA A 105 -29.50 -16.40 -6.11
C ALA A 105 -28.02 -16.80 -6.05
N TRP A 106 -27.41 -17.20 -7.17
CA TRP A 106 -26.00 -17.60 -7.21
C TRP A 106 -25.04 -16.40 -7.03
N ILE A 107 -25.35 -15.22 -7.59
CA ILE A 107 -24.55 -14.00 -7.45
C ILE A 107 -24.63 -13.46 -6.03
N ARG A 108 -25.84 -13.45 -5.45
CA ARG A 108 -26.05 -13.13 -4.04
C ARG A 108 -25.28 -14.07 -3.12
N GLY A 109 -25.34 -15.38 -3.41
CA GLY A 109 -24.61 -16.41 -2.68
C GLY A 109 -23.09 -16.20 -2.75
N MET A 110 -22.55 -15.86 -3.92
CA MET A 110 -21.13 -15.50 -4.07
C MET A 110 -20.75 -14.31 -3.18
N GLY A 111 -21.54 -13.24 -3.19
CA GLY A 111 -21.28 -12.06 -2.34
C GLY A 111 -21.28 -12.39 -0.84
N GLN A 112 -22.22 -13.23 -0.40
CA GLN A 112 -22.28 -13.69 1.00
C GLN A 112 -21.10 -14.61 1.36
N ALA A 113 -20.65 -15.45 0.44
CA ALA A 113 -19.52 -16.36 0.64
C ALA A 113 -18.17 -15.62 0.78
N VAL A 114 -18.05 -14.39 0.27
CA VAL A 114 -16.83 -13.57 0.44
C VAL A 114 -16.63 -13.18 1.91
N VAL A 115 -17.70 -12.93 2.68
CA VAL A 115 -17.62 -12.46 4.07
C VAL A 115 -16.80 -13.40 4.98
N PRO A 116 -17.08 -14.73 5.06
CA PRO A 116 -16.29 -15.64 5.90
C PRO A 116 -14.84 -15.77 5.40
N VAL A 117 -14.59 -15.67 4.08
CA VAL A 117 -13.22 -15.68 3.54
C VAL A 117 -12.44 -14.46 4.03
N VAL A 118 -13.04 -13.27 3.92
CA VAL A 118 -12.44 -12.02 4.42
C VAL A 118 -12.21 -12.09 5.94
N MET A 119 -13.12 -12.69 6.71
CA MET A 119 -12.93 -12.92 8.14
C MET A 119 -11.66 -13.73 8.44
N VAL A 120 -11.44 -14.84 7.75
CA VAL A 120 -10.23 -15.67 7.93
C VAL A 120 -8.98 -14.90 7.52
N MET A 121 -9.02 -14.16 6.41
CA MET A 121 -7.89 -13.34 5.96
C MET A 121 -7.53 -12.24 6.97
N MET A 122 -8.52 -11.55 7.54
CA MET A 122 -8.29 -10.53 8.57
C MET A 122 -7.76 -11.16 9.87
N GLY A 123 -8.23 -12.36 10.22
CA GLY A 123 -7.70 -13.14 11.34
C GLY A 123 -6.22 -13.52 11.15
N GLN A 124 -5.85 -13.99 9.97
CA GLN A 124 -4.46 -14.28 9.61
C GLN A 124 -3.59 -13.03 9.69
N LEU A 125 -4.06 -11.91 9.13
CA LEU A 125 -3.32 -10.65 9.17
C LEU A 125 -3.10 -10.14 10.61
N ALA A 126 -4.12 -10.26 11.47
CA ALA A 126 -4.02 -9.92 12.88
C ALA A 126 -2.99 -10.81 13.59
N TRP A 127 -2.95 -12.11 13.28
CA TRP A 127 -1.98 -13.05 13.82
C TRP A 127 -0.56 -12.71 13.38
N ASP A 128 -0.34 -12.41 12.10
CA ASP A 128 0.96 -12.02 11.56
C ASP A 128 1.50 -10.75 12.22
N PHE A 129 0.64 -9.77 12.48
CA PHE A 129 1.03 -8.57 13.21
C PHE A 129 1.35 -8.84 14.67
N PHE A 130 0.62 -9.77 15.31
CA PHE A 130 0.90 -10.17 16.67
C PHE A 130 2.26 -10.87 16.78
N ASP A 131 2.57 -11.83 15.89
CA ASP A 131 3.88 -12.52 15.85
C ASP A 131 5.04 -11.54 15.62
N LYS A 132 4.88 -10.58 14.69
CA LYS A 132 5.87 -9.51 14.48
C LYS A 132 6.05 -8.63 15.71
N SER A 133 4.96 -8.26 16.37
CA SER A 133 4.99 -7.45 17.60
C SER A 133 5.73 -8.18 18.72
N GLN A 134 5.49 -9.48 18.89
CA GLN A 134 6.15 -10.28 19.92
C GLN A 134 7.65 -10.42 19.70
N LYS A 135 8.06 -10.66 18.45
CA LYS A 135 9.49 -10.71 18.09
C LYS A 135 10.19 -9.38 18.38
N ALA A 136 9.48 -8.26 18.26
CA ALA A 136 10.02 -6.92 18.50
C ALA A 136 10.04 -6.50 19.98
N MET A 137 8.97 -6.78 20.75
CA MET A 137 8.76 -6.22 22.10
C MET A 137 8.58 -7.26 23.21
N GLY A 138 8.48 -8.55 22.87
CA GLY A 138 8.21 -9.65 23.79
C GLY A 138 6.72 -9.88 24.06
N TRP A 139 6.37 -11.14 24.36
CA TRP A 139 4.99 -11.62 24.54
C TRP A 139 4.17 -10.74 25.50
N LEU A 140 4.73 -10.41 26.67
CA LEU A 140 4.01 -9.70 27.74
C LEU A 140 3.57 -8.30 27.30
N VAL A 141 4.48 -7.54 26.68
CA VAL A 141 4.19 -6.16 26.23
C VAL A 141 3.22 -6.17 25.06
N SER A 142 3.41 -7.09 24.10
CA SER A 142 2.52 -7.23 22.94
C SER A 142 1.09 -7.60 23.35
N SER A 143 0.92 -8.55 24.27
CA SER A 143 -0.40 -8.94 24.78
C SER A 143 -1.05 -7.81 25.58
N LEU A 144 -0.31 -7.11 26.44
CA LEU A 144 -0.84 -5.98 27.19
C LEU A 144 -1.30 -4.85 26.26
N MET A 145 -0.49 -4.49 25.25
CA MET A 145 -0.85 -3.46 24.27
C MET A 145 -2.08 -3.86 23.45
N ALA A 146 -2.18 -5.12 23.05
CA ALA A 146 -3.34 -5.64 22.31
C ALA A 146 -4.62 -5.55 23.16
N ILE A 147 -4.55 -5.95 24.44
CA ILE A 147 -5.70 -5.88 25.37
C ILE A 147 -6.10 -4.42 25.60
N VAL A 148 -5.15 -3.54 25.93
CA VAL A 148 -5.43 -2.12 26.17
C VAL A 148 -6.04 -1.48 24.92
N ALA A 149 -5.46 -1.70 23.73
CA ALA A 149 -6.03 -1.20 22.48
C ALA A 149 -7.44 -1.75 22.24
N GLY A 150 -7.66 -3.05 22.47
CA GLY A 150 -8.99 -3.68 22.36
C GLY A 150 -10.03 -3.05 23.29
N VAL A 151 -9.69 -2.85 24.56
CA VAL A 151 -10.60 -2.22 25.54
C VAL A 151 -10.91 -0.78 25.15
N LEU A 152 -9.89 0.01 24.75
CA LEU A 152 -10.09 1.40 24.34
C LEU A 152 -11.01 1.51 23.10
N ILE A 153 -10.85 0.61 22.13
CA ILE A 153 -11.63 0.63 20.89
C ILE A 153 -13.05 0.09 21.11
N TYR A 154 -13.20 -1.11 21.69
CA TYR A 154 -14.48 -1.80 21.75
C TYR A 154 -15.36 -1.38 22.94
N TRP A 155 -14.76 -1.07 24.08
CA TRP A 155 -15.51 -0.72 25.29
C TRP A 155 -15.67 0.79 25.47
N LEU A 156 -14.60 1.55 25.23
CA LEU A 156 -14.63 3.02 25.34
C LEU A 156 -15.01 3.72 24.03
N GLY A 157 -15.11 2.99 22.91
CA GLY A 157 -15.49 3.55 21.61
C GLY A 157 -14.48 4.56 21.05
N ILE A 158 -13.22 4.53 21.53
CA ILE A 158 -12.20 5.48 21.07
C ILE A 158 -11.81 5.14 19.65
N HIS A 159 -11.85 6.16 18.78
CA HIS A 159 -11.46 6.01 17.39
C HIS A 159 -9.99 5.52 17.29
N PRO A 160 -9.70 4.42 16.56
CA PRO A 160 -8.35 3.85 16.46
C PRO A 160 -7.27 4.85 16.05
N GLY A 161 -7.64 5.86 15.26
CA GLY A 161 -6.72 6.94 14.85
C GLY A 161 -6.09 7.71 16.03
N PHE A 162 -6.83 7.96 17.11
CA PHE A 162 -6.27 8.65 18.29
C PHE A 162 -5.27 7.76 19.03
N ILE A 163 -5.55 6.46 19.11
CA ILE A 163 -4.65 5.48 19.74
C ILE A 163 -3.33 5.40 18.97
N ILE A 164 -3.40 5.31 17.63
CA ILE A 164 -2.21 5.33 16.77
C ILE A 164 -1.43 6.64 16.95
N GLY A 165 -2.12 7.78 16.93
CA GLY A 165 -1.50 9.09 17.15
C GLY A 165 -0.77 9.19 18.49
N ALA A 166 -1.40 8.74 19.57
CA ALA A 166 -0.80 8.73 20.91
C ALA A 166 0.44 7.82 20.99
N ILE A 167 0.40 6.64 20.36
CA ILE A 167 1.54 5.73 20.30
C ILE A 167 2.70 6.35 19.52
N LEU A 168 2.42 6.98 18.38
CA LEU A 168 3.44 7.66 17.57
C LEU A 168 4.06 8.85 18.31
N LEU A 169 3.25 9.67 18.99
CA LEU A 169 3.72 10.75 19.85
C LEU A 169 4.60 10.23 20.99
N ALA A 170 4.15 9.19 21.70
CA ALA A 170 4.92 8.57 22.77
C ALA A 170 6.23 7.96 22.25
N ALA A 171 6.24 7.38 21.05
CA ALA A 171 7.44 6.85 20.41
C ALA A 171 8.43 7.96 20.03
N LEU A 172 7.94 9.09 19.50
CA LEU A 172 8.77 10.23 19.11
C LEU A 172 9.37 10.96 20.33
N LEU A 173 8.65 10.99 21.45
CA LEU A 173 9.07 11.64 22.69
C LEU A 173 9.97 10.75 23.58
N ARG A 174 10.07 9.44 23.29
CA ARG A 174 10.95 8.54 24.05
C ARG A 174 12.41 8.76 23.61
N PRO A 175 13.33 9.10 24.52
CA PRO A 175 14.76 9.17 24.20
C PRO A 175 15.23 7.78 23.80
N SER A 176 15.71 7.62 22.57
CA SER A 176 16.27 6.35 22.12
C SER A 176 17.54 6.06 22.91
N LYS A 177 17.51 5.00 23.74
CA LYS A 177 18.75 4.46 24.30
C LYS A 177 19.49 3.78 23.16
N MET A 178 20.50 4.45 22.63
CA MET A 178 21.41 3.91 21.61
C MET A 178 21.99 2.59 22.14
N LYS A 179 21.57 1.46 21.56
CA LYS A 179 22.16 0.16 21.87
C LYS A 179 23.64 0.23 21.49
N LYS A 180 24.51 0.19 22.49
CA LYS A 180 25.96 0.19 22.35
C LYS A 180 26.32 -1.00 21.46
N ALA A 181 26.82 -0.74 20.26
CA ALA A 181 27.32 -1.77 19.36
C ALA A 181 28.39 -2.57 20.12
N GLU A 182 28.11 -3.85 20.38
CA GLU A 182 29.11 -4.78 20.90
C GLU A 182 30.23 -4.89 19.86
N ARG A 183 31.39 -4.33 20.22
CA ARG A 183 32.67 -4.70 19.65
C ARG A 183 32.96 -6.14 20.08
N SER A 184 32.88 -7.07 19.13
CA SER A 184 33.64 -8.32 19.12
C SER A 184 34.26 -8.37 17.72
N ALA A 185 35.50 -7.89 17.53
CA ALA A 185 36.75 -8.60 17.80
C ALA A 185 36.83 -9.90 16.99
#